data_AF-A0A4R4ZK34-F1
#
_entry.id   AF-A0A4R4ZK34-F1
#
_cell.length_a   1.000
_cell.length_b   1.000
_cell.length_c   1.000
_cell.angle_alpha   90.00
_cell.angle_beta   90.00
_cell.angle_gamma   90.00
#
_symmetry.space_group_name_H-M   'P 1'
#
loop_
_entity.id
_entity.type
_entity.pdbx_description
1 polymer ?
#
loop_
_entity_poly.entity_id
_entity_poly.type
_entity_poly.pdbx_seq_one_letter_code
_entity_poly.pdbx_strand_id
1 'polypeptide(L)'
;MLYAILALPVAGDLISPLQPGHAYWWLKAAGLAVLAAAVAVCRAWPTAALLTAISLTAVHGNFVFAMPVLSYLTGLRTVRAQPVLWGYTAVFVGGVLLSVVRGLDVTVWFPSTIWLVLFGVLPWLVGRYWRQHQELLHAGWERAEHLEHEQRIIAERERLRERARIAQDMHDSLGHELALIAVRAGALQVAPGLGERHRAAAAELRTGAADATDQLREIIGVLREET
;
A
#
# COMPACT_ATOMS: atom_id res chain seq x y z
N MET A 1 7.89 22.16 1.01
CA MET A 1 9.36 22.11 1.21
C MET A 1 10.16 22.16 -0.09
N LEU A 2 9.77 21.46 -1.17
CA LEU A 2 10.45 21.52 -2.48
C LEU A 2 10.63 22.95 -3.07
N TYR A 3 9.65 23.84 -2.85
CA TYR A 3 9.70 25.23 -3.33
C TYR A 3 10.78 26.07 -2.61
N ALA A 4 11.06 25.77 -1.34
CA ALA A 4 12.06 26.49 -0.54
C ALA A 4 13.49 26.10 -0.94
N ILE A 5 13.70 24.83 -1.32
CA ILE A 5 14.98 24.35 -1.86
C ILE A 5 15.21 24.90 -3.28
N LEU A 6 14.14 25.09 -4.05
CA LEU A 6 14.19 25.67 -5.40
C LEU A 6 14.51 27.17 -5.41
N ALA A 7 14.14 27.89 -4.35
CA ALA A 7 14.37 29.34 -4.23
C ALA A 7 15.78 29.69 -3.69
N LEU A 8 16.47 28.73 -3.07
CA LEU A 8 17.78 28.94 -2.43
C LEU A 8 18.89 29.40 -3.41
N PRO A 9 18.99 28.91 -4.66
CA PRO A 9 19.98 29.40 -5.61
C PRO A 9 19.68 30.83 -6.10
N VAL A 10 18.39 31.19 -6.20
CA VAL A 10 17.94 32.54 -6.59
C VAL A 10 18.23 33.56 -5.48
N ALA A 11 18.16 33.12 -4.21
CA ALA A 11 18.60 33.92 -3.07
C ALA A 11 20.13 34.02 -2.97
N GLY A 12 20.87 32.97 -3.35
CA GLY A 12 22.34 32.98 -3.41
C GLY A 12 22.89 33.95 -4.47
N ASP A 13 22.21 34.04 -5.61
CA ASP A 13 22.53 34.99 -6.69
C ASP A 13 22.15 36.45 -6.35
N LEU A 14 21.46 36.67 -5.23
CA LEU A 14 21.23 38.02 -4.66
C LEU A 14 22.45 38.48 -3.83
N ILE A 15 23.34 37.57 -3.42
CA ILE A 15 24.47 37.85 -2.51
C ILE A 15 25.81 37.97 -3.25
N SER A 16 25.97 37.46 -4.48
CA SER A 16 27.18 37.66 -5.28
C SER A 16 27.21 39.05 -5.96
N PRO A 17 28.01 40.02 -5.48
CA PRO A 17 27.95 41.41 -5.92
C PRO A 17 28.98 41.67 -7.02
N LEU A 18 28.97 40.89 -8.11
CA LEU A 18 29.93 41.02 -9.21
C LEU A 18 29.24 41.08 -10.57
N GLN A 19 28.33 42.04 -10.75
CA GLN A 19 28.12 42.71 -12.06
C GLN A 19 27.23 43.96 -11.88
N PRO A 20 27.79 45.19 -12.02
CA PRO A 20 27.02 46.41 -11.90
C PRO A 20 26.26 46.67 -13.20
N GLY A 21 24.96 46.38 -13.20
CA GLY A 21 24.06 46.71 -14.31
C GLY A 21 22.61 46.56 -13.90
N HIS A 22 21.93 47.67 -13.62
CA HIS A 22 20.54 47.76 -13.13
C HIS A 22 19.47 47.34 -14.17
N ALA A 23 19.67 46.25 -14.91
CA ALA A 23 18.85 45.89 -16.07
C ALA A 23 18.10 44.56 -15.99
N TYR A 24 18.15 43.79 -14.89
CA TYR A 24 17.69 42.39 -14.92
C TYR A 24 16.68 41.96 -13.83
N TRP A 25 16.10 42.85 -13.03
CA TRP A 25 15.09 42.47 -12.01
C TRP A 25 13.78 41.96 -12.63
N TRP A 26 13.31 42.62 -13.70
CA TRP A 26 12.15 42.21 -14.49
C TRP A 26 12.40 40.88 -15.21
N LEU A 27 13.65 40.63 -15.65
CA LEU A 27 14.06 39.37 -16.25
C LEU A 27 14.06 38.22 -15.23
N LYS A 28 14.45 38.49 -13.98
CA LYS A 28 14.35 37.53 -12.86
C LYS A 28 12.90 37.23 -12.48
N ALA A 29 12.04 38.26 -12.45
CA ALA A 29 10.59 38.10 -12.24
C ALA A 29 9.92 37.30 -13.37
N ALA A 30 10.32 37.56 -14.63
CA ALA A 30 9.86 36.80 -15.79
C ALA A 30 10.33 35.33 -15.70
N GLY A 31 11.57 35.08 -15.26
CA GLY A 31 12.08 33.73 -15.01
C GLY A 31 11.26 32.97 -13.96
N LEU A 32 10.89 33.64 -12.86
CA LEU A 32 10.08 33.06 -11.78
C LEU A 32 8.63 32.82 -12.22
N ALA A 33 8.05 33.72 -13.00
CA ALA A 33 6.73 33.58 -13.60
C ALA A 33 6.69 32.43 -14.63
N VAL A 34 7.75 32.27 -15.42
CA VAL A 34 7.89 31.15 -16.37
C VAL A 34 8.11 29.83 -15.65
N LEU A 35 8.86 29.79 -14.55
CA LEU A 35 8.98 28.60 -13.70
C LEU A 35 7.64 28.23 -13.04
N ALA A 36 6.90 29.21 -12.55
CA ALA A 36 5.55 28.99 -12.00
C ALA A 36 4.58 28.52 -13.08
N ALA A 37 4.64 29.09 -14.29
CA ALA A 37 3.86 28.67 -15.44
C ALA A 37 4.26 27.26 -15.92
N ALA A 38 5.54 26.93 -15.95
CA ALA A 38 6.04 25.61 -16.32
C ALA A 38 5.61 24.55 -15.31
N VAL A 39 5.61 24.86 -14.01
CA VAL A 39 5.10 23.98 -12.95
C VAL A 39 3.58 23.81 -13.05
N ALA A 40 2.85 24.88 -13.39
CA ALA A 40 1.41 24.82 -13.63
C ALA A 40 1.07 24.00 -14.89
N VAL A 41 1.86 24.14 -15.96
CA VAL A 41 1.73 23.36 -17.20
C VAL A 41 2.16 21.91 -16.99
N CYS A 42 3.16 21.63 -16.15
CA CYS A 42 3.52 20.28 -15.68
C CYS A 42 2.39 19.58 -14.89
N ARG A 43 1.38 20.35 -14.44
CA ARG A 43 0.19 19.81 -13.77
C ARG A 43 -0.84 19.28 -14.76
N ALA A 44 -0.80 19.75 -16.01
CA ALA A 44 -1.76 19.40 -17.05
C ALA A 44 -1.15 18.61 -18.23
N TRP A 45 0.08 18.95 -18.65
CA TRP A 45 0.75 18.39 -19.85
C TRP A 45 2.27 18.27 -19.63
N PRO A 46 2.75 17.21 -18.93
CA PRO A 46 4.16 17.08 -18.53
C PRO A 46 5.14 16.99 -19.70
N THR A 47 4.72 16.49 -20.86
CA THR A 47 5.54 16.45 -22.09
C THR A 47 5.75 17.82 -22.73
N ALA A 48 4.74 18.68 -22.70
CA ALA A 48 4.84 20.06 -23.18
C ALA A 48 5.76 20.91 -22.29
N ALA A 49 5.78 20.63 -21.00
CA ALA A 49 6.69 21.26 -20.04
C ALA A 49 8.16 20.87 -20.27
N LEU A 50 8.42 19.62 -20.66
CA LEU A 50 9.77 19.16 -21.01
C LEU A 50 10.27 19.87 -22.27
N LEU A 51 9.44 19.94 -23.32
CA LEU A 51 9.77 20.61 -24.58
C LEU A 51 9.99 22.12 -24.40
N THR A 52 9.17 22.77 -23.57
CA THR A 52 9.35 24.19 -23.24
C THR A 52 10.61 24.43 -22.41
N ALA A 53 10.94 23.57 -21.44
CA ALA A 53 12.19 23.68 -20.69
C ALA A 53 13.43 23.52 -21.59
N ILE A 54 13.41 22.55 -22.52
CA ILE A 54 14.49 22.33 -23.49
C ILE A 54 14.64 23.54 -24.42
N SER A 55 13.53 24.07 -24.94
CA SER A 55 13.51 25.24 -25.82
C SER A 55 14.02 26.50 -25.10
N LEU A 56 13.66 26.68 -23.82
CA LEU A 56 14.08 27.83 -23.03
C LEU A 56 15.56 27.76 -22.59
N THR A 57 16.07 26.55 -22.35
CA THR A 57 17.48 26.32 -21.99
C THR A 57 18.41 26.59 -23.16
N ALA A 58 17.99 26.24 -24.39
CA ALA A 58 18.73 26.52 -25.61
C ALA A 58 18.90 28.02 -25.90
N VAL A 59 18.03 28.87 -25.33
CA VAL A 59 18.02 30.30 -25.61
C VAL A 59 18.91 31.06 -24.63
N HIS A 60 18.92 30.78 -23.32
CA HIS A 60 19.56 31.69 -22.34
C HIS A 60 20.45 31.07 -21.23
N GLY A 61 20.78 29.77 -21.27
CA GLY A 61 21.87 29.17 -20.46
C GLY A 61 21.74 29.19 -18.91
N ASN A 62 20.87 30.01 -18.33
CA ASN A 62 20.84 30.31 -16.89
C ASN A 62 19.72 29.55 -16.12
N PHE A 63 19.10 28.55 -16.74
CA PHE A 63 17.98 27.78 -16.16
C PHE A 63 18.31 26.30 -15.90
N VAL A 64 19.60 25.97 -15.72
CA VAL A 64 20.10 24.61 -15.45
C VAL A 64 19.40 23.94 -14.26
N PHE A 65 18.95 24.71 -13.26
CA PHE A 65 18.28 24.18 -12.06
C PHE A 65 16.81 23.80 -12.26
N ALA A 66 16.13 24.32 -13.28
CA ALA A 66 14.73 23.98 -13.55
C ALA A 66 14.58 22.59 -14.19
N MET A 67 15.60 22.15 -14.95
CA MET A 67 15.65 20.85 -15.62
C MET A 67 15.47 19.65 -14.67
N PRO A 68 16.26 19.48 -13.60
CA PRO A 68 16.14 18.32 -12.72
C PRO A 68 14.80 18.24 -11.99
N VAL A 69 14.21 19.38 -11.66
CA VAL A 69 12.92 19.40 -10.95
C VAL A 69 11.76 19.07 -11.88
N LEU A 70 11.72 19.66 -13.07
CA LEU A 70 10.68 19.36 -14.07
C LEU A 70 10.79 17.91 -14.54
N SER A 71 12.02 17.41 -14.67
CA SER A 71 12.30 16.03 -14.99
C SER A 71 11.81 15.05 -13.91
N TYR A 72 12.13 15.32 -12.64
CA TYR A 72 11.66 14.55 -11.49
C TYR A 72 10.12 14.53 -11.40
N LEU A 73 9.47 15.67 -11.56
CA LEU A 73 8.01 15.80 -11.56
C LEU A 73 7.36 15.03 -12.73
N THR A 74 8.00 15.02 -13.90
CA THR A 74 7.56 14.25 -15.06
C THR A 74 7.67 12.75 -14.80
N GLY A 75 8.74 12.32 -14.11
CA GLY A 75 8.94 10.93 -13.68
C GLY A 75 7.86 10.47 -12.70
N LEU A 76 7.49 11.34 -11.76
CA LEU A 76 6.42 11.09 -10.80
C LEU A 76 5.04 11.01 -11.47
N ARG A 77 4.71 11.87 -12.44
CA ARG A 77 3.33 11.96 -12.96
C ARG A 77 3.03 11.09 -14.17
N THR A 78 4.02 10.69 -14.96
CA THR A 78 3.74 10.03 -16.24
C THR A 78 3.63 8.51 -16.07
N VAL A 79 2.45 7.94 -16.36
CA VAL A 79 2.21 6.49 -16.26
C VAL A 79 3.01 5.71 -17.32
N ARG A 80 3.07 6.22 -18.55
CA ARG A 80 3.80 5.62 -19.68
C ARG A 80 5.19 6.25 -19.85
N ALA A 81 6.23 5.45 -19.68
CA ALA A 81 7.63 5.89 -19.82
C ALA A 81 8.11 6.03 -21.26
N GLN A 82 7.50 5.29 -22.19
CA GLN A 82 7.93 5.25 -23.60
C GLN A 82 8.02 6.64 -24.26
N PRO A 83 6.99 7.50 -24.23
CA PRO A 83 7.07 8.81 -24.90
C PRO A 83 8.11 9.75 -24.28
N VAL A 84 8.36 9.64 -22.97
CA VAL A 84 9.37 10.46 -22.29
C VAL A 84 10.78 9.96 -22.63
N LEU A 85 10.97 8.64 -22.71
CA LEU A 85 12.23 8.05 -23.14
C LEU A 85 12.55 8.43 -24.60
N TRP A 86 11.57 8.35 -25.51
CA TRP A 86 11.72 8.81 -26.89
C TRP A 86 12.04 10.30 -26.97
N GLY A 87 11.44 11.12 -26.11
CA GLY A 87 11.77 12.55 -25.99
C GLY A 87 13.23 12.78 -25.57
N TYR A 88 13.71 12.09 -24.54
CA TYR A 88 15.10 12.17 -24.12
C TYR A 88 16.07 11.71 -25.21
N THR A 89 15.76 10.61 -25.90
CA THR A 89 16.57 10.11 -27.01
C THR A 89 16.58 11.09 -28.18
N ALA A 90 15.44 11.69 -28.54
CA ALA A 90 15.34 12.67 -29.61
C ALA A 90 16.14 13.95 -29.29
N VAL A 91 16.11 14.40 -28.04
CA VAL A 91 16.88 15.56 -27.58
C VAL A 91 18.37 15.27 -27.57
N PHE A 92 18.77 14.07 -27.16
CA PHE A 92 20.16 13.63 -27.20
C PHE A 92 20.68 13.57 -28.64
N VAL A 93 19.97 12.87 -29.53
CA VAL A 93 20.34 12.73 -30.95
C VAL A 93 20.31 14.08 -31.67
N GLY A 94 19.28 14.89 -31.43
CA GLY A 94 19.17 16.23 -32.01
C GLY A 94 20.27 17.19 -31.53
N GLY A 95 20.62 17.13 -30.24
CA GLY A 95 21.71 17.93 -29.66
C GLY A 95 23.08 17.55 -30.23
N VAL A 96 23.35 16.26 -30.38
CA VAL A 96 24.59 15.76 -31.02
C VAL A 96 24.64 16.17 -32.49
N LEU A 97 23.55 15.97 -33.25
CA LEU A 97 23.49 16.31 -34.67
C LEU A 97 23.66 17.81 -34.91
N LEU A 98 23.00 18.65 -34.11
CA LEU A 98 23.14 20.11 -34.20
C LEU A 98 24.59 20.55 -33.89
N SER A 99 25.23 19.91 -32.91
CA SER A 99 26.62 20.21 -32.54
C SER A 99 27.61 19.87 -33.65
N VAL A 100 27.40 18.73 -34.33
CA VAL A 100 28.19 18.31 -35.50
C VAL A 100 27.99 19.27 -36.68
N VAL A 101 26.74 19.66 -36.97
CA VAL A 101 26.43 20.60 -38.07
C VAL A 101 26.95 22.02 -37.80
N ARG A 102 26.97 22.44 -36.53
CA ARG A 102 27.49 23.75 -36.09
C ARG A 102 29.02 23.78 -35.96
N GLY A 103 29.71 22.64 -36.07
CA GLY A 103 31.16 22.56 -35.95
C GLY A 103 31.69 22.96 -34.56
N LEU A 104 30.92 22.71 -33.49
CA LEU A 104 31.35 23.04 -32.13
C LEU A 104 32.48 22.12 -31.67
N ASP A 105 33.47 22.71 -30.97
CA ASP A 105 34.57 21.94 -30.37
C ASP A 105 34.06 20.88 -29.39
N VAL A 106 34.70 19.71 -29.41
CA VAL A 106 34.37 18.56 -28.57
C VAL A 106 34.38 18.90 -27.08
N THR A 107 35.24 19.82 -26.68
CA THR A 107 35.37 20.31 -25.30
C THR A 107 34.13 21.07 -24.80
N VAL A 108 33.25 21.55 -25.70
CA VAL A 108 32.08 22.37 -25.34
C VAL A 108 30.78 21.56 -25.39
N TRP A 109 30.58 20.77 -26.44
CA TRP A 109 29.32 20.03 -26.57
C TRP A 109 29.28 18.76 -25.71
N PHE A 110 30.42 18.07 -25.51
CA PHE A 110 30.46 16.81 -24.77
C PHE A 110 30.10 16.97 -23.28
N PRO A 111 30.64 17.95 -22.52
CA PRO A 111 30.20 18.17 -21.15
C PRO A 111 28.74 18.58 -21.09
N SER A 112 28.29 19.45 -21.99
CA SER A 112 26.90 19.94 -22.03
C SER A 112 25.88 18.80 -22.20
N THR A 113 26.18 17.82 -23.05
CA THR A 113 25.37 16.61 -23.20
C THR A 113 25.36 15.77 -21.92
N ILE A 114 26.50 15.61 -21.25
CA ILE A 114 26.58 14.89 -19.98
C ILE A 114 25.74 15.59 -18.89
N TRP A 115 25.82 16.92 -18.78
CA TRP A 115 25.00 17.68 -17.84
C TRP A 115 23.50 17.51 -18.13
N LEU A 116 23.09 17.52 -19.39
CA LEU A 116 21.70 17.29 -19.77
C LEU A 116 21.20 15.88 -19.41
N VAL A 117 22.05 14.86 -19.58
CA VAL A 117 21.71 13.48 -19.17
C VAL A 117 21.69 13.35 -17.66
N LEU A 118 22.68 13.90 -16.95
CA LEU A 118 22.82 13.78 -15.51
C LEU A 118 21.68 14.50 -14.77
N PHE A 119 21.34 15.72 -15.20
CA PHE A 119 20.27 16.51 -14.58
C PHE A 119 18.91 16.31 -15.22
N GLY A 120 18.83 15.71 -16.41
CA GLY A 120 17.58 15.32 -17.03
C GLY A 120 17.19 13.90 -16.64
N VAL A 121 17.96 12.90 -17.05
CA VAL A 121 17.54 11.51 -16.98
C VAL A 121 17.54 10.97 -15.54
N LEU A 122 18.55 11.29 -14.72
CA LEU A 122 18.62 10.74 -13.36
C LEU A 122 17.44 11.19 -12.49
N PRO A 123 17.06 12.48 -12.42
CA PRO A 123 15.91 12.89 -11.61
C PRO A 123 14.60 12.29 -12.11
N TRP A 124 14.41 12.15 -13.42
CA TRP A 124 13.25 11.44 -13.97
C TRP A 124 13.19 9.98 -13.48
N LEU A 125 14.34 9.29 -13.52
CA LEU A 125 14.46 7.90 -13.11
C LEU A 125 14.19 7.74 -11.60
N VAL A 126 14.71 8.66 -10.78
CA VAL A 126 14.46 8.69 -9.33
C VAL A 126 12.98 8.94 -9.04
N GLY A 127 12.33 9.87 -9.75
CA GLY A 127 10.90 10.12 -9.61
C GLY A 127 10.05 8.90 -9.98
N ARG A 128 10.42 8.19 -11.06
CA ARG A 128 9.77 6.93 -11.47
C ARG A 128 9.98 5.83 -10.43
N TYR A 129 11.20 5.64 -9.97
CA TYR A 129 11.54 4.65 -8.95
C TYR A 129 10.75 4.89 -7.66
N TRP A 130 10.69 6.15 -7.21
CA TRP A 130 9.93 6.51 -6.02
C TRP A 130 8.44 6.21 -6.17
N ARG A 131 7.83 6.51 -7.33
CA ARG A 131 6.42 6.17 -7.56
C ARG A 131 6.19 4.65 -7.55
N GLN A 132 7.01 3.90 -8.27
CA GLN A 132 6.90 2.44 -8.29
C GLN A 132 7.07 1.85 -6.90
N HIS A 133 8.00 2.40 -6.10
CA HIS A 133 8.20 1.99 -4.73
C HIS A 133 6.97 2.27 -3.86
N GLN A 134 6.36 3.46 -3.99
CA GLN A 134 5.12 3.80 -3.28
C GLN A 134 3.94 2.90 -3.69
N GLU A 135 3.78 2.61 -4.98
CA GLU A 135 2.76 1.67 -5.49
C GLU A 135 2.97 0.27 -4.90
N LEU A 136 4.22 -0.21 -4.84
CA LEU A 136 4.57 -1.50 -4.24
C LEU A 136 4.31 -1.53 -2.74
N LEU A 137 4.65 -0.46 -2.02
CA LEU A 137 4.37 -0.35 -0.59
C LEU A 137 2.88 -0.37 -0.32
N HIS A 138 2.09 0.40 -1.07
CA HIS A 138 0.64 0.45 -0.92
C HIS A 138 0.00 -0.92 -1.18
N ALA A 139 0.38 -1.57 -2.28
CA ALA A 139 -0.06 -2.94 -2.56
C ALA A 139 0.41 -3.95 -1.50
N GLY A 140 1.55 -3.70 -0.86
CA GLY A 140 2.04 -4.48 0.28
C GLY A 140 1.14 -4.35 1.51
N TRP A 141 0.76 -3.11 1.86
CA TRP A 141 -0.16 -2.83 2.96
C TRP A 141 -1.55 -3.41 2.72
N GLU A 142 -2.12 -3.22 1.52
CA GLU A 142 -3.41 -3.81 1.15
C GLU A 142 -3.40 -5.34 1.28
N ARG A 143 -2.30 -6.01 0.86
CA ARG A 143 -2.15 -7.45 1.03
C ARG A 143 -2.02 -7.86 2.50
N ALA A 144 -1.27 -7.10 3.30
CA ALA A 144 -1.11 -7.38 4.72
C ALA A 144 -2.46 -7.29 5.45
N GLU A 145 -3.27 -6.27 5.14
CA GLU A 145 -4.61 -6.11 5.70
C GLU A 145 -5.56 -7.25 5.30
N HIS A 146 -5.52 -7.68 4.04
CA HIS A 146 -6.28 -8.85 3.59
C HIS A 146 -5.87 -10.14 4.31
N LEU A 147 -4.55 -10.38 4.44
CA LEU A 147 -4.04 -11.57 5.14
C LEU A 147 -4.40 -11.55 6.63
N GLU A 148 -4.34 -10.40 7.28
CA GLU A 148 -4.74 -10.27 8.68
C GLU A 148 -6.24 -10.56 8.85
N HIS A 149 -7.07 -10.05 7.95
CA HIS A 149 -8.50 -10.32 7.96
C HIS A 149 -8.83 -11.81 7.74
N GLU A 150 -8.19 -12.45 6.76
CA GLU A 150 -8.35 -13.89 6.52
C GLU A 150 -7.91 -14.73 7.72
N GLN A 151 -6.77 -14.40 8.34
CA GLN A 151 -6.30 -15.10 9.54
C GLN A 151 -7.27 -14.96 10.71
N ARG A 152 -7.87 -13.77 10.91
CA ARG A 152 -8.90 -13.58 11.94
C ARG A 152 -10.12 -14.46 11.68
N ILE A 153 -10.61 -14.52 10.44
CA ILE A 153 -11.74 -15.39 10.07
C ILE A 153 -11.39 -16.86 10.29
N ILE A 154 -10.19 -17.30 9.90
CA ILE A 154 -9.75 -18.68 10.11
C ILE A 154 -9.66 -18.99 11.60
N ALA A 155 -9.04 -18.11 12.40
CA ALA A 155 -8.90 -18.31 13.84
C ALA A 155 -10.26 -18.36 14.56
N GLU A 156 -11.22 -17.52 14.16
CA GLU A 156 -12.58 -17.54 14.69
C GLU A 156 -13.31 -18.84 14.32
N ARG A 157 -13.18 -19.29 13.06
CA ARG A 157 -13.73 -20.57 12.61
C ARG A 157 -13.13 -21.75 13.36
N GLU A 158 -11.81 -21.79 13.55
CA GLU A 158 -11.15 -22.82 14.33
C GLU A 158 -11.62 -22.80 15.79
N ARG A 159 -11.76 -21.61 16.40
CA ARG A 159 -12.30 -21.49 17.76
C ARG A 159 -13.72 -22.00 17.87
N LEU A 160 -14.59 -21.71 16.89
CA LEU A 160 -15.97 -22.20 16.86
C LEU A 160 -16.02 -23.72 16.64
N ARG A 161 -15.18 -24.26 15.75
CA ARG A 161 -15.04 -25.71 15.55
C ARG A 161 -14.58 -26.42 16.82
N GLU A 162 -13.59 -25.85 17.51
CA GLU A 162 -13.09 -26.41 18.77
C GLU A 162 -14.17 -26.41 19.85
N ARG A 163 -14.92 -25.31 19.98
CA ARG A 163 -16.05 -25.22 20.92
C ARG A 163 -17.14 -26.24 20.61
N ALA A 164 -17.50 -26.39 19.33
CA ALA A 164 -18.47 -27.39 18.90
C ALA A 164 -17.97 -28.81 19.19
N ARG A 165 -16.68 -29.09 18.95
CA ARG A 165 -16.05 -30.38 19.27
C ARG A 165 -16.11 -30.65 20.78
N ILE A 166 -15.72 -29.69 21.62
CA ILE A 166 -15.79 -29.84 23.08
C ILE A 166 -17.23 -30.11 23.53
N ALA A 167 -18.21 -29.38 22.99
CA ALA A 167 -19.62 -29.59 23.33
C ALA A 167 -20.10 -31.00 22.94
N GLN A 168 -19.68 -31.50 21.77
CA GLN A 168 -19.98 -32.85 21.31
C GLN A 168 -19.32 -33.91 22.20
N ASP A 169 -18.02 -33.79 22.50
CA ASP A 169 -17.30 -34.71 23.38
C ASP A 169 -17.91 -34.73 24.80
N MET A 170 -18.36 -33.57 25.27
CA MET A 170 -19.05 -33.45 26.57
C MET A 170 -20.43 -34.08 26.55
N HIS A 171 -21.18 -33.94 25.47
CA HIS A 171 -22.47 -34.61 25.30
C HIS A 171 -22.32 -36.13 25.29
N ASP A 172 -21.35 -36.64 24.53
CA ASP A 172 -21.17 -38.07 24.35
C ASP A 172 -20.70 -38.72 25.67
N SER A 173 -19.82 -38.06 26.43
CA SER A 173 -19.39 -38.53 27.76
C SER A 173 -20.50 -38.43 28.83
N LEU A 174 -21.16 -37.28 28.97
CA LEU A 174 -22.26 -37.10 29.94
C LEU A 174 -23.46 -37.99 29.61
N GLY A 175 -23.83 -38.10 28.33
CA GLY A 175 -24.90 -38.97 27.87
C GLY A 175 -24.60 -40.44 28.15
N HIS A 176 -23.35 -40.87 27.96
CA HIS A 176 -22.92 -42.22 28.31
C HIS A 176 -23.00 -42.49 29.82
N GLU A 177 -22.51 -41.57 30.66
CA GLU A 177 -22.57 -41.70 32.13
C GLU A 177 -24.01 -41.73 32.66
N LEU A 178 -24.88 -40.83 32.17
CA LEU A 178 -26.29 -40.79 32.54
C LEU A 178 -27.03 -42.07 32.10
N ALA A 179 -26.75 -42.57 30.89
CA ALA A 179 -27.30 -43.84 30.43
C ALA A 179 -26.87 -45.01 31.34
N LEU A 180 -25.60 -45.05 31.76
CA LEU A 180 -25.10 -46.07 32.68
C LEU A 180 -25.75 -45.98 34.06
N ILE A 181 -25.96 -44.77 34.59
CA ILE A 181 -26.70 -44.53 35.84
C ILE A 181 -28.14 -45.04 35.71
N ALA A 182 -28.84 -44.69 34.62
CA ALA A 182 -30.21 -45.13 34.39
C ALA A 182 -30.33 -46.67 34.32
N VAL A 183 -29.38 -47.34 33.67
CA VAL A 183 -29.32 -48.82 33.62
C VAL A 183 -29.08 -49.42 35.01
N ARG A 184 -28.14 -48.88 35.78
CA ARG A 184 -27.86 -49.34 37.16
C ARG A 184 -29.05 -49.13 38.09
N ALA A 185 -29.69 -47.96 38.02
CA ALA A 185 -30.90 -47.64 38.78
C ALA A 185 -32.06 -48.59 38.39
N GLY A 186 -32.23 -48.88 37.11
CA GLY A 186 -33.20 -49.88 36.63
C GLY A 186 -32.92 -51.29 37.15
N ALA A 187 -31.66 -51.72 37.22
CA ALA A 187 -31.28 -53.00 37.79
C ALA A 187 -31.60 -53.07 39.30
N LEU A 188 -31.33 -52.00 40.06
CA LEU A 188 -31.70 -51.87 41.48
C LEU A 188 -33.22 -51.90 41.69
N GLN A 189 -34.01 -51.28 40.80
CA GLN A 189 -35.46 -51.28 40.88
C GLN A 189 -36.06 -52.69 40.78
N VAL A 190 -35.44 -53.60 40.02
CA VAL A 190 -35.94 -54.96 39.78
C VAL A 190 -35.27 -56.00 40.71
N ALA A 191 -34.28 -55.59 41.50
CA ALA A 191 -33.53 -56.50 42.37
C ALA A 191 -34.41 -57.08 43.50
N PRO A 192 -34.40 -58.42 43.70
CA PRO A 192 -35.20 -59.07 44.73
C PRO A 192 -34.70 -58.72 46.14
N GLY A 193 -35.62 -58.54 47.09
CA GLY A 193 -35.31 -58.27 48.50
C GLY A 193 -35.18 -56.79 48.88
N LEU A 194 -35.28 -55.86 47.93
CA LEU A 194 -35.38 -54.42 48.22
C LEU A 194 -36.77 -54.03 48.71
N GLY A 195 -36.85 -53.29 49.81
CA GLY A 195 -38.11 -52.74 50.34
C GLY A 195 -38.72 -51.67 49.42
N GLU A 196 -40.05 -51.53 49.45
CA GLU A 196 -40.83 -50.67 48.55
C GLU A 196 -40.30 -49.24 48.43
N ARG A 197 -39.88 -48.65 49.57
CA ARG A 197 -39.35 -47.29 49.65
C ARG A 197 -38.04 -47.10 48.87
N HIS A 198 -37.15 -48.10 48.89
CA HIS A 198 -35.89 -48.06 48.14
C HIS A 198 -36.13 -48.32 46.64
N ARG A 199 -37.14 -49.15 46.31
CA ARG A 199 -37.54 -49.39 44.92
C ARG A 199 -38.10 -48.13 44.26
N ALA A 200 -38.89 -47.36 45.00
CA ALA A 200 -39.37 -46.04 44.57
C ALA A 200 -38.21 -45.05 44.34
N ALA A 201 -37.23 -44.99 45.24
CA ALA A 201 -36.05 -44.14 45.07
C ALA A 201 -35.20 -44.53 43.84
N ALA A 202 -35.05 -45.83 43.56
CA ALA A 202 -34.36 -46.31 42.34
C ALA A 202 -35.12 -45.95 41.06
N ALA A 203 -36.46 -45.98 41.10
CA ALA A 203 -37.31 -45.52 40.01
C ALA A 203 -37.12 -44.01 39.76
N GLU A 204 -37.11 -43.21 40.83
CA GLU A 204 -36.90 -41.76 40.77
C GLU A 204 -35.52 -41.41 40.19
N LEU A 205 -34.47 -42.12 40.59
CA LEU A 205 -33.11 -41.95 40.02
C LEU A 205 -33.06 -42.30 38.53
N ARG A 206 -33.74 -43.37 38.11
CA ARG A 206 -33.79 -43.76 36.69
C ARG A 206 -34.50 -42.69 35.87
N THR A 207 -35.64 -42.19 36.34
CA THR A 207 -36.40 -41.15 35.65
C THR A 207 -35.60 -39.84 35.61
N GLY A 208 -35.00 -39.42 36.73
CA GLY A 208 -34.17 -38.22 36.77
C GLY A 208 -32.96 -38.27 35.84
N ALA A 209 -32.31 -39.44 35.69
CA ALA A 209 -31.22 -39.61 34.72
C ALA A 209 -31.71 -39.54 33.25
N ALA A 210 -32.90 -40.08 32.96
CA ALA A 210 -33.51 -39.98 31.64
C ALA A 210 -33.88 -38.52 31.31
N ASP A 211 -34.56 -37.82 32.22
CA ASP A 211 -34.95 -36.42 32.05
C ASP A 211 -33.73 -35.51 31.88
N ALA A 212 -32.67 -35.73 32.65
CA ALA A 212 -31.41 -34.99 32.50
C ALA A 212 -30.77 -35.20 31.11
N THR A 213 -30.90 -36.40 30.53
CA THR A 213 -30.37 -36.69 29.19
C THR A 213 -31.17 -35.99 28.09
N ASP A 214 -32.50 -35.98 28.23
CA ASP A 214 -33.39 -35.29 27.28
C ASP A 214 -33.19 -33.77 27.31
N GLN A 215 -33.05 -33.19 28.51
CA GLN A 215 -32.78 -31.76 28.67
C GLN A 215 -31.42 -31.36 28.06
N LEU A 216 -30.41 -32.23 28.14
CA LEU A 216 -29.10 -32.00 27.52
C LEU A 216 -29.16 -32.08 25.98
N ARG A 217 -30.00 -32.98 25.43
CA ARG A 217 -30.29 -33.05 23.98
C ARG A 217 -31.00 -31.81 23.47
N GLU A 218 -31.95 -31.29 24.24
CA GLU A 218 -32.68 -30.06 23.89
C GLU A 218 -31.73 -28.84 23.83
N ILE A 219 -30.89 -28.65 24.85
CA ILE A 219 -29.92 -27.54 24.90
C ILE A 219 -28.95 -27.57 23.71
N ILE A 220 -28.47 -28.75 23.30
CA ILE A 220 -27.57 -28.89 22.15
C ILE A 220 -28.31 -28.77 20.81
N GLY A 221 -29.57 -29.21 20.75
CA GLY A 221 -30.43 -29.04 19.58
C GLY A 221 -30.61 -27.56 19.22
N VAL A 222 -30.89 -26.72 20.22
CA VAL A 222 -31.02 -25.26 20.04
C VAL A 222 -29.70 -24.64 19.57
N LEU A 223 -28.54 -25.09 20.09
CA LEU A 223 -27.24 -24.54 19.70
C LEU A 223 -26.84 -24.86 18.24
N ARG A 224 -27.51 -25.84 17.60
CA ARG A 224 -27.21 -26.32 16.24
C ARG A 224 -28.16 -25.77 15.18
N GLU A 225 -29.33 -25.25 15.57
CA GLU A 225 -30.25 -24.55 14.65
C GLU A 225 -29.87 -23.07 14.43
N GLU A 226 -29.04 -22.48 15.29
CA GLU A 226 -28.57 -21.08 15.16
C GLU A 226 -27.24 -20.91 14.40
N THR A 227 -26.65 -22.00 13.89
CA THR A 227 -25.44 -21.99 13.02
C THR A 227 -25.78 -22.39 11.59
#